data_AF-A0AAI9WN20-F1
#
_entry.id   AF-A0AAI9WN20-F1
#
_cell.length_a   1.000
_cell.length_b   1.000
_cell.length_c   1.000
_cell.angle_alpha   90.00
_cell.angle_beta   90.00
_cell.angle_gamma   90.00
#
_symmetry.space_group_name_H-M   'P 1'
#
loop_
_entity.id
_entity.type
_entity.pdbx_description
1 polymer ?
#
loop_
_entity_poly.entity_id
_entity_poly.type
_entity_poly.pdbx_seq_one_letter_code
_entity_poly.pdbx_strand_id
1 'polypeptide(L)'
;MTDYSAPITDKDIAKAKTWYDIVCWGGLLIVLLPVGIANLILGYLMGDSPCTLCWGQREQMAFIGVVALFMVRYGFKPKYLATMLVMAAMGLYSSFRHLGNHAARDVGQGFGLDIFGIHTQMWAEIVFWCVVMLFGLACFLAPRFDALIAELRGKSWRPMTGFMKIAFGIVGFIIASNAFQAAWTTGLPPNWGQGDPWRFSWNPKYIYWSDASWHGMWDGINFLGRRDVKDPDFAYAPNAAKLGIKFEHDAKNAPLELTGELKVSGEKAVPGITAKLNTVAFIRGEYVVASKYDFWFLNANLSTKFHAAMDPWFSANVLDLVGVTPLNDDAYVLMGSNKSILRIRQNPQADDVKGWANFTAGRDHVEAVGGFGRARIGTERAKMFYVHSSATDGRYIYTATVPDNKSKKTFVISKALQSDWVLSGEFTPAAPMLKKDRSLGELYVTGMVWEDGKLYAVSKNWNVLITIDVAKEAVESVLGLPADLTDIRGLVKKGDAFEVLDANRIITLTK
;
A
#
# COMPACT_ATOMS: atom_id res chain seq x y z
N MET A 1 -14.40 45.85 -1.09
CA MET A 1 -12.99 45.87 -0.65
C MET A 1 -12.90 46.70 0.62
N THR A 2 -12.11 46.26 1.59
CA THR A 2 -11.84 47.04 2.80
C THR A 2 -11.02 48.27 2.43
N ASP A 3 -11.54 49.46 2.69
CA ASP A 3 -10.82 50.72 2.43
C ASP A 3 -9.86 51.03 3.58
N TYR A 4 -8.58 50.77 3.37
CA TYR A 4 -7.53 51.04 4.36
C TYR A 4 -7.19 52.54 4.53
N SER A 5 -7.73 53.42 3.69
CA SER A 5 -7.49 54.86 3.79
C SER A 5 -8.37 55.57 4.83
N ALA A 6 -9.52 54.99 5.18
CA ALA A 6 -10.40 55.51 6.21
C ALA A 6 -9.84 55.30 7.63
N PRO A 7 -10.05 56.23 8.58
CA PRO A 7 -9.58 56.11 9.96
C PRO A 7 -10.26 54.94 10.69
N ILE A 8 -9.56 54.37 11.67
CA ILE A 8 -10.07 53.27 12.50
C ILE A 8 -11.21 53.79 13.39
N THR A 9 -12.32 53.05 13.41
CA THR A 9 -13.49 53.38 14.25
C THR A 9 -13.57 52.51 15.51
N ASP A 10 -14.33 52.94 16.52
CA ASP A 10 -14.61 52.12 17.72
C ASP A 10 -15.26 50.77 17.36
N LYS A 11 -16.06 50.73 16.30
CA LYS A 11 -16.67 49.50 15.78
C LYS A 11 -15.60 48.54 15.25
N ASP A 12 -14.54 49.03 14.62
CA ASP A 12 -13.44 48.20 14.15
C ASP A 12 -12.62 47.63 15.31
N ILE A 13 -12.39 48.42 16.36
CA ILE A 13 -11.75 47.95 17.60
C ILE A 13 -12.60 46.90 18.32
N ALA A 14 -13.92 47.08 18.38
CA ALA A 14 -14.84 46.11 18.96
C ALA A 14 -14.84 44.77 18.19
N LYS A 15 -14.80 44.83 16.85
CA LYS A 15 -14.63 43.65 16.00
C LYS A 15 -13.27 42.98 16.23
N ALA A 16 -12.18 43.74 16.36
CA ALA A 16 -10.84 43.22 16.67
C ALA A 16 -10.83 42.45 17.99
N LYS A 17 -11.45 43.00 19.04
CA LYS A 17 -11.60 42.32 20.32
C LYS A 17 -12.37 41.01 20.19
N THR A 18 -13.51 41.04 19.49
CA THR A 18 -14.35 39.85 19.25
C THR A 18 -13.59 38.77 18.48
N TRP A 19 -12.84 39.17 17.46
CA TRP A 19 -12.01 38.27 16.67
C TRP A 19 -10.94 37.59 17.54
N TYR A 20 -10.26 38.35 18.41
CA TYR A 20 -9.31 37.76 19.37
C TYR A 20 -9.97 36.81 20.36
N ASP A 21 -11.19 37.10 20.81
CA ASP A 21 -11.93 36.20 21.68
C ASP A 21 -12.28 34.88 20.96
N ILE A 22 -12.65 34.94 19.67
CA ILE A 22 -12.85 33.75 18.82
C ILE A 22 -11.55 32.93 18.70
N VAL A 23 -10.42 33.57 18.41
CA VAL A 23 -9.12 32.89 18.33
C VAL A 23 -8.72 32.28 19.68
N CYS A 24 -9.03 32.96 20.80
CA CYS A 24 -8.78 32.44 22.14
C CYS A 24 -9.65 31.21 22.44
N TRP A 25 -10.92 31.22 22.02
CA TRP A 25 -11.77 30.03 22.07
C TRP A 25 -11.21 28.89 21.24
N GLY A 26 -10.77 29.17 20.01
CA GLY A 26 -10.13 28.15 19.14
C GLY A 26 -8.91 27.52 19.80
N GLY A 27 -8.01 28.34 20.35
CA GLY A 27 -6.82 27.87 21.06
C GLY A 27 -7.13 27.09 22.34
N LEU A 28 -8.17 27.48 23.08
CA LEU A 28 -8.65 26.74 24.25
C LEU A 28 -9.25 25.39 23.85
N LEU A 29 -10.20 25.36 22.92
CA LEU A 29 -10.99 24.17 22.59
C LEU A 29 -10.16 23.07 21.94
N ILE A 30 -9.19 23.42 21.08
CA ILE A 30 -8.30 22.43 20.45
C ILE A 30 -7.40 21.72 21.47
N VAL A 31 -7.07 22.35 22.60
CA VAL A 31 -6.28 21.69 23.65
C VAL A 31 -7.20 21.04 24.68
N LEU A 32 -8.26 21.72 25.10
CA LEU A 32 -9.18 21.25 26.12
C LEU A 32 -9.91 19.98 25.71
N LEU A 33 -10.41 19.93 24.47
CA LEU A 33 -11.23 18.81 24.02
C LEU A 33 -10.36 17.60 23.62
N PRO A 34 -9.66 17.58 22.48
CA PRO A 34 -8.96 16.35 22.08
C PRO A 34 -7.77 16.03 22.98
N VAL A 35 -6.88 16.99 23.27
CA VAL A 35 -5.69 16.71 24.10
C VAL A 35 -6.07 16.48 25.55
N GLY A 36 -6.96 17.31 26.11
CA GLY A 36 -7.42 17.19 27.50
C GLY A 36 -8.18 15.90 27.76
N ILE A 37 -9.15 15.53 26.90
CA ILE A 37 -9.88 14.27 27.04
C ILE A 37 -8.92 13.09 26.87
N ALA A 38 -8.06 13.11 25.85
CA ALA A 38 -7.17 11.99 25.58
C ALA A 38 -6.10 11.80 26.67
N ASN A 39 -5.61 12.88 27.27
CA ASN A 39 -4.65 12.80 28.38
C ASN A 39 -5.34 12.40 29.69
N LEU A 40 -6.32 13.19 30.12
CA LEU A 40 -6.87 13.08 31.47
C LEU A 40 -7.86 11.93 31.58
N ILE A 41 -8.76 11.78 30.60
CA ILE A 41 -9.80 10.75 30.63
C ILE A 41 -9.27 9.44 30.07
N LEU A 42 -8.82 9.43 28.80
CA LEU A 42 -8.38 8.18 28.17
C LEU A 42 -7.08 7.68 28.83
N GLY A 43 -6.08 8.54 28.95
CA GLY A 43 -4.79 8.18 29.55
C GLY A 43 -4.89 7.83 31.03
N TYR A 44 -5.16 8.82 31.90
CA TYR A 44 -5.08 8.57 33.35
C TYR A 44 -6.25 7.78 33.93
N LEU A 45 -7.49 8.01 33.48
CA LEU A 45 -8.66 7.31 34.07
C LEU A 45 -8.89 5.94 33.45
N MET A 46 -8.80 5.82 32.12
CA MET A 46 -9.09 4.55 31.43
C MET A 46 -7.83 3.68 31.27
N GLY A 47 -6.64 4.29 31.33
CA GLY A 47 -5.38 3.60 31.16
C GLY A 47 -4.94 3.48 29.70
N ASP A 48 -5.58 4.20 28.77
CA ASP A 48 -5.33 4.13 27.33
C ASP A 48 -4.13 5.01 26.95
N SER A 49 -2.96 4.38 26.86
CA SER A 49 -1.72 5.08 26.53
C SER A 49 -1.64 5.42 25.05
N PRO A 50 -1.01 6.54 24.67
CA PRO A 50 -0.94 6.94 23.27
C PRO A 50 0.12 6.15 22.51
N CYS A 51 -0.19 5.76 21.28
CA CYS A 51 0.82 5.23 20.35
C CYS A 51 1.72 6.35 19.82
N THR A 52 2.80 5.99 19.13
CA THR A 52 3.75 6.94 18.51
C THR A 52 3.05 8.02 17.67
N LEU A 53 2.03 7.63 16.88
CA LEU A 53 1.31 8.59 16.01
C LEU A 53 0.33 9.46 16.81
N CYS A 54 -0.33 8.92 17.84
CA CYS A 54 -1.16 9.72 18.76
C CYS A 54 -0.35 10.80 19.47
N TRP A 55 0.88 10.49 19.89
CA TRP A 55 1.78 11.48 20.50
C TRP A 55 2.06 12.63 19.54
N GLY A 56 2.46 12.33 18.30
CA GLY A 56 2.68 13.34 17.29
C GLY A 56 1.43 14.19 17.01
N GLN A 57 0.25 13.59 16.98
CA GLN A 57 -1.01 14.33 16.79
C GLN A 57 -1.32 15.27 17.96
N ARG A 58 -1.16 14.81 19.21
CA ARG A 58 -1.36 15.65 20.41
C ARG A 58 -0.38 16.82 20.47
N GLU A 59 0.87 16.58 20.09
CA GLU A 59 1.91 17.60 19.99
C GLU A 59 1.51 18.71 19.00
N GLN A 60 1.06 18.33 17.80
CA GLN A 60 0.60 19.29 16.78
C GLN A 60 -0.61 20.11 17.27
N MET A 61 -1.59 19.48 17.93
CA MET A 61 -2.74 20.18 18.51
C MET A 61 -2.32 21.15 19.62
N ALA A 62 -1.37 20.75 20.47
CA ALA A 62 -0.81 21.62 21.51
C ALA A 62 -0.10 22.84 20.90
N PHE A 63 0.71 22.65 19.86
CA PHE A 63 1.38 23.75 19.15
C PHE A 63 0.38 24.71 18.51
N ILE A 64 -0.67 24.21 17.84
CA ILE A 64 -1.72 25.06 17.28
C ILE A 64 -2.41 25.87 18.38
N GLY A 65 -2.75 25.24 19.50
CA GLY A 65 -3.34 25.91 20.66
C GLY A 65 -2.45 27.03 21.21
N VAL A 66 -1.18 26.76 21.43
CA VAL A 66 -0.20 27.75 21.92
C VAL A 66 -0.03 28.90 20.93
N VAL A 67 0.05 28.61 19.63
CA VAL A 67 0.17 29.63 18.59
C VAL A 67 -1.07 30.52 18.54
N ALA A 68 -2.26 29.96 18.66
CA ALA A 68 -3.51 30.73 18.77
C ALA A 68 -3.48 31.65 19.99
N LEU A 69 -3.07 31.14 21.15
CA LEU A 69 -2.91 31.97 22.35
C LEU A 69 -1.82 33.06 22.18
N PHE A 70 -0.75 32.80 21.44
CA PHE A 70 0.25 33.81 21.10
C PHE A 70 -0.32 34.92 20.21
N MET A 71 -1.19 34.60 19.24
CA MET A 71 -1.91 35.62 18.48
C MET A 71 -2.77 36.49 19.40
N VAL A 72 -3.44 35.88 20.38
CA VAL A 72 -4.28 36.59 21.37
C VAL A 72 -3.44 37.46 22.32
N ARG A 73 -2.24 37.03 22.70
CA ARG A 73 -1.38 37.75 23.66
C ARG A 73 -0.51 38.83 23.00
N TYR A 74 0.06 38.53 21.84
CA TYR A 74 1.10 39.33 21.19
C TYR A 74 0.64 39.99 19.88
N GLY A 75 -0.65 39.90 19.58
CA GLY A 75 -1.25 40.39 18.35
C GLY A 75 -1.10 39.42 17.17
N PHE A 76 -1.93 39.61 16.16
CA PHE A 76 -1.88 38.78 14.96
C PHE A 76 -0.64 39.14 14.13
N LYS A 77 0.11 38.13 13.70
CA LYS A 77 1.32 38.31 12.88
C LYS A 77 1.35 37.24 11.79
N PRO A 78 1.82 37.57 10.57
CA PRO A 78 1.96 36.60 9.49
C PRO A 78 2.74 35.35 9.90
N LYS A 79 3.77 35.48 10.75
CA LYS A 79 4.54 34.33 11.26
C LYS A 79 3.71 33.37 12.10
N TYR A 80 2.75 33.85 12.91
CA TYR A 80 1.89 32.96 13.70
C TYR A 80 0.89 32.25 12.79
N LEU A 81 0.36 32.95 11.79
CA LEU A 81 -0.49 32.34 10.76
C LEU A 81 0.29 31.24 10.03
N ALA A 82 1.51 31.54 9.58
CA ALA A 82 2.37 30.58 8.90
C ALA A 82 2.67 29.36 9.80
N THR A 83 3.03 29.56 11.07
CA THR A 83 3.23 28.45 12.01
C THR A 83 1.97 27.61 12.16
N MET A 84 0.79 28.21 12.31
CA MET A 84 -0.46 27.47 12.42
C MET A 84 -0.75 26.63 11.17
N LEU A 85 -0.54 27.18 9.98
CA LEU A 85 -0.73 26.45 8.72
C LEU A 85 0.25 25.27 8.59
N VAL A 86 1.52 25.46 8.95
CA VAL A 86 2.52 24.38 8.93
C VAL A 86 2.14 23.27 9.91
N MET A 87 1.78 23.61 11.15
CA MET A 87 1.38 22.62 12.16
C MET A 87 0.09 21.89 11.78
N ALA A 88 -0.89 22.60 11.18
CA ALA A 88 -2.10 21.98 10.67
C ALA A 88 -1.80 21.01 9.51
N ALA A 89 -0.92 21.39 8.57
CA ALA A 89 -0.51 20.51 7.46
C ALA A 89 0.24 19.26 7.95
N MET A 90 1.14 19.43 8.92
CA MET A 90 1.83 18.29 9.56
C MET A 90 0.87 17.41 10.35
N GLY A 91 -0.10 18.02 11.04
CA GLY A 91 -1.19 17.35 11.73
C GLY A 91 -2.00 16.47 10.79
N LEU A 92 -2.51 17.05 9.70
CA LEU A 92 -3.25 16.35 8.63
C LEU A 92 -2.43 15.20 8.04
N TYR A 93 -1.15 15.42 7.71
CA TYR A 93 -0.29 14.35 7.21
C TYR A 93 -0.17 13.20 8.23
N SER A 94 0.04 13.52 9.51
CA SER A 94 0.15 12.53 10.58
C SER A 94 -1.16 11.75 10.76
N SER A 95 -2.31 12.41 10.72
CA SER A 95 -3.62 11.77 10.80
C SER A 95 -3.99 10.94 9.58
N PHE A 96 -3.68 11.38 8.36
CA PHE A 96 -3.80 10.52 7.18
C PHE A 96 -2.93 9.28 7.26
N ARG A 97 -1.68 9.41 7.73
CA ARG A 97 -0.80 8.25 7.94
C ARG A 97 -1.37 7.31 9.00
N HIS A 98 -1.91 7.85 10.08
CA HIS A 98 -2.50 7.04 11.14
C HIS A 98 -3.76 6.32 10.65
N LEU A 99 -4.73 7.05 10.09
CA LEU A 99 -5.95 6.50 9.51
C LEU A 99 -5.64 5.50 8.39
N GLY A 100 -4.70 5.79 7.51
CA GLY A 100 -4.34 4.93 6.39
C GLY A 100 -3.86 3.52 6.80
N ASN A 101 -3.28 3.36 7.99
CA ASN A 101 -2.88 2.06 8.53
C ASN A 101 -4.08 1.23 9.05
N HIS A 102 -5.21 1.88 9.30
CA HIS A 102 -6.42 1.26 9.85
C HIS A 102 -7.63 1.30 8.90
N ALA A 103 -7.58 2.09 7.83
CA ALA A 103 -8.71 2.32 6.95
C ALA A 103 -9.24 1.06 6.24
N ALA A 104 -8.38 0.05 6.06
CA ALA A 104 -8.72 -1.22 5.42
C ALA A 104 -8.93 -2.38 6.44
N ARG A 105 -9.13 -2.06 7.72
CA ARG A 105 -9.45 -3.04 8.76
C ARG A 105 -10.94 -3.36 8.76
N ASP A 106 -11.31 -4.50 9.35
CA ASP A 106 -12.71 -4.86 9.48
C ASP A 106 -13.44 -3.93 10.46
N VAL A 107 -14.77 -3.96 10.43
CA VAL A 107 -15.60 -3.14 11.34
C VAL A 107 -15.22 -3.39 12.80
N GLY A 108 -14.88 -2.32 13.51
CA GLY A 108 -14.46 -2.34 14.92
C GLY A 108 -12.98 -2.70 15.16
N GLN A 109 -12.21 -3.01 14.13
CA GLN A 109 -10.76 -3.19 14.24
C GLN A 109 -10.05 -1.83 14.08
N GLY A 110 -9.32 -1.42 15.12
CA GLY A 110 -8.56 -0.18 15.12
C GLY A 110 -7.69 -0.03 16.35
N PHE A 111 -7.04 1.12 16.49
CA PHE A 111 -6.37 1.51 17.73
C PHE A 111 -7.18 2.54 18.50
N GLY A 112 -7.17 2.37 19.83
CA GLY A 112 -7.83 3.26 20.79
C GLY A 112 -9.34 3.13 20.80
N LEU A 113 -9.96 3.84 21.75
CA LEU A 113 -11.40 3.89 21.96
C LEU A 113 -12.17 4.39 20.72
N ASP A 114 -13.39 3.88 20.53
CA ASP A 114 -14.38 4.47 19.64
C ASP A 114 -15.23 5.52 20.35
N ILE A 115 -15.36 6.68 19.73
CA ILE A 115 -16.28 7.75 20.16
C ILE A 115 -17.28 7.95 19.02
N PHE A 116 -18.56 7.73 19.28
CA PHE A 116 -19.64 7.72 18.27
C PHE A 116 -19.40 6.75 17.10
N GLY A 117 -18.79 5.59 17.37
CA GLY A 117 -18.50 4.56 16.35
C GLY A 117 -17.32 4.89 15.44
N ILE A 118 -16.50 5.87 15.82
CA ILE A 118 -15.32 6.31 15.09
C ILE A 118 -14.10 6.26 16.02
N HIS A 119 -13.07 5.52 15.63
CA HIS A 119 -11.83 5.42 16.39
C HIS A 119 -11.14 6.78 16.54
N THR A 120 -10.45 6.99 17.65
CA THR A 120 -9.70 8.24 17.96
C THR A 120 -8.79 8.74 16.83
N GLN A 121 -8.21 7.84 16.03
CA GLN A 121 -7.36 8.19 14.89
C GLN A 121 -8.07 8.98 13.79
N MET A 122 -9.36 8.74 13.55
CA MET A 122 -10.17 9.54 12.63
C MET A 122 -10.65 10.86 13.29
N TRP A 123 -10.89 10.88 14.60
CA TRP A 123 -11.18 12.14 15.31
C TRP A 123 -10.04 13.15 15.21
N ALA A 124 -8.79 12.70 15.24
CA ALA A 124 -7.64 13.58 15.02
C ALA A 124 -7.69 14.26 13.65
N GLU A 125 -8.01 13.51 12.59
CA GLU A 125 -8.20 14.05 11.23
C GLU A 125 -9.28 15.14 11.21
N ILE A 126 -10.44 14.87 11.82
CA ILE A 126 -11.55 15.83 11.93
C ILE A 126 -11.10 17.11 12.64
N VAL A 127 -10.36 17.00 13.75
CA VAL A 127 -9.85 18.16 14.49
C VAL A 127 -8.94 19.02 13.63
N PHE A 128 -8.01 18.44 12.87
CA PHE A 128 -7.12 19.22 12.01
C PHE A 128 -7.87 19.89 10.85
N TRP A 129 -8.88 19.24 10.27
CA TRP A 129 -9.76 19.90 9.30
C TRP A 129 -10.58 21.03 9.93
N CYS A 130 -11.07 20.85 11.16
CA CYS A 130 -11.73 21.92 11.89
C CYS A 130 -10.79 23.11 12.12
N VAL A 131 -9.50 22.88 12.38
CA VAL A 131 -8.52 23.97 12.45
C VAL A 131 -8.44 24.71 11.12
N VAL A 132 -8.19 24.00 10.02
CA VAL A 132 -8.07 24.64 8.69
C VAL A 132 -9.33 25.41 8.32
N MET A 133 -10.51 24.79 8.51
CA MET A 133 -11.79 25.39 8.16
C MET A 133 -12.19 26.53 9.08
N LEU A 134 -12.25 26.31 10.40
CA LEU A 134 -12.73 27.31 11.35
C LEU A 134 -11.75 28.47 11.51
N PHE A 135 -10.45 28.20 11.51
CA PHE A 135 -9.46 29.26 11.53
C PHE A 135 -9.40 30.01 10.19
N GLY A 136 -9.58 29.31 9.06
CA GLY A 136 -9.76 29.94 7.75
C GLY A 136 -10.97 30.88 7.73
N LEU A 137 -12.12 30.43 8.25
CA LEU A 137 -13.31 31.26 8.41
C LEU A 137 -13.08 32.44 9.36
N ALA A 138 -12.37 32.24 10.48
CA ALA A 138 -11.99 33.33 11.37
C ALA A 138 -11.12 34.36 10.64
N CYS A 139 -10.20 33.93 9.77
CA CYS A 139 -9.41 34.83 8.91
C CYS A 139 -10.29 35.56 7.88
N PHE A 140 -11.29 34.91 7.27
CA PHE A 140 -12.24 35.57 6.37
C PHE A 140 -13.09 36.64 7.08
N LEU A 141 -13.45 36.38 8.33
CA LEU A 141 -14.20 37.30 9.19
C LEU A 141 -13.28 38.29 9.93
N ALA A 142 -11.98 38.30 9.63
CA ALA A 142 -11.04 39.18 10.31
C ALA A 142 -11.39 40.65 10.04
N PRO A 143 -11.37 41.50 11.08
CA PRO A 143 -11.46 42.94 10.89
C PRO A 143 -10.21 43.44 10.17
N ARG A 144 -10.21 44.74 9.84
CA ARG A 144 -9.07 45.38 9.18
C ARG A 144 -7.77 45.11 9.96
N PHE A 145 -6.68 44.82 9.25
CA PHE A 145 -5.39 44.49 9.89
C PHE A 145 -4.87 45.61 10.80
N ASP A 146 -5.05 46.87 10.41
CA ASP A 146 -4.69 48.04 11.20
C ASP A 146 -5.53 48.15 12.49
N ALA A 147 -6.79 47.70 12.49
CA ALA A 147 -7.61 47.61 13.70
C ALA A 147 -7.13 46.52 14.67
N LEU A 148 -6.65 45.37 14.16
CA LEU A 148 -6.02 44.33 14.99
C LEU A 148 -4.74 44.86 15.66
N ILE A 149 -3.96 45.68 14.95
CA ILE A 149 -2.75 46.32 15.49
C ILE A 149 -3.13 47.42 16.49
N ALA A 150 -4.09 48.28 16.16
CA ALA A 150 -4.50 49.40 17.01
C ALA A 150 -5.11 48.94 18.35
N GLU A 151 -5.74 47.76 18.40
CA GLU A 151 -6.29 47.20 19.64
C GLU A 151 -5.21 46.95 20.71
N LEU A 152 -3.94 46.75 20.31
CA LEU A 152 -2.80 46.67 21.24
C LEU A 152 -2.57 47.98 22.01
N ARG A 153 -3.14 49.11 21.55
CA ARG A 153 -3.03 50.45 22.17
C ARG A 153 -1.58 50.86 22.44
N GLY A 154 -0.69 50.60 21.48
CA GLY A 154 0.75 50.91 21.58
C GLY A 154 1.53 50.03 22.57
N LYS A 155 0.90 49.04 23.20
CA LYS A 155 1.58 48.09 24.08
C LYS A 155 2.22 46.99 23.25
N SER A 156 3.35 46.44 23.73
CA SER A 156 3.98 45.28 23.12
C SER A 156 3.13 44.01 23.20
N TRP A 157 2.06 44.02 24.01
CA TRP A 157 1.20 42.87 24.25
C TRP A 157 -0.19 43.24 24.81
N ARG A 158 -1.21 42.42 24.56
CA ARG A 158 -2.60 42.64 25.01
C ARG A 158 -2.78 42.31 26.50
N PRO A 159 -3.44 43.16 27.31
CA PRO A 159 -3.71 42.85 28.71
C PRO A 159 -4.60 41.60 28.83
N MET A 160 -4.27 40.70 29.77
CA MET A 160 -5.06 39.47 29.95
C MET A 160 -6.42 39.77 30.59
N THR A 161 -7.49 39.50 29.84
CA THR A 161 -8.85 39.46 30.40
C THR A 161 -9.01 38.27 31.36
N GLY A 162 -10.08 38.24 32.15
CA GLY A 162 -10.40 37.08 33.00
C GLY A 162 -10.50 35.79 32.19
N PHE A 163 -11.17 35.86 31.03
CA PHE A 163 -11.26 34.73 30.10
C PHE A 163 -9.89 34.26 29.61
N MET A 164 -9.00 35.18 29.18
CA MET A 164 -7.65 34.81 28.75
C MET A 164 -6.86 34.14 29.87
N LYS A 165 -6.95 34.63 31.12
CA LYS A 165 -6.26 33.99 32.25
C LYS A 165 -6.70 32.55 32.44
N ILE A 166 -8.01 32.30 32.37
CA ILE A 166 -8.59 30.95 32.46
C ILE A 166 -8.11 30.09 31.30
N ALA A 167 -8.22 30.58 30.07
CA ALA A 167 -7.81 29.85 28.87
C ALA A 167 -6.32 29.47 28.91
N PHE A 168 -5.44 30.42 29.23
CA PHE A 168 -4.00 30.18 29.38
C PHE A 168 -3.70 29.20 30.51
N GLY A 169 -4.40 29.32 31.64
CA GLY A 169 -4.24 28.41 32.77
C GLY A 169 -4.60 26.97 32.42
N ILE A 170 -5.76 26.76 31.77
CA ILE A 170 -6.22 25.44 31.34
C ILE A 170 -5.27 24.84 30.30
N VAL A 171 -4.90 25.61 29.26
CA VAL A 171 -3.98 25.14 28.21
C VAL A 171 -2.62 24.79 28.80
N GLY A 172 -2.07 25.65 29.66
CA GLY A 172 -0.81 25.41 30.35
C GLY A 172 -0.84 24.14 31.21
N PHE A 173 -1.92 23.94 31.97
CA PHE A 173 -2.11 22.74 32.78
C PHE A 173 -2.17 21.47 31.93
N ILE A 174 -2.97 21.45 30.85
CA ILE A 174 -3.12 20.27 30.00
C ILE A 174 -1.81 19.92 29.29
N ILE A 175 -1.07 20.92 28.80
CA ILE A 175 0.22 20.69 28.15
C ILE A 175 1.24 20.14 29.15
N ALA A 176 1.34 20.74 30.34
CA ALA A 176 2.24 20.25 31.38
C ALA A 176 1.90 18.81 31.80
N SER A 177 0.61 18.53 31.96
CA SER A 177 0.11 17.19 32.25
C SER A 177 0.42 16.19 31.14
N ASN A 178 0.28 16.59 29.86
CA ASN A 178 0.53 15.70 28.72
C ASN A 178 2.03 15.44 28.56
N ALA A 179 2.88 16.45 28.81
CA ALA A 179 4.32 16.30 28.85
C ALA A 179 4.77 15.36 29.98
N PHE A 180 4.15 15.46 31.17
CA PHE A 180 4.38 14.50 32.25
C PHE A 180 3.97 13.08 31.84
N GLN A 181 2.79 12.91 31.25
CA GLN A 181 2.33 11.59 30.78
C GLN A 181 3.33 10.99 29.79
N ALA A 182 3.82 11.77 28.82
CA ALA A 182 4.83 11.33 27.87
C ALA A 182 6.13 10.90 28.56
N ALA A 183 6.66 11.74 29.45
CA ALA A 183 7.88 11.42 30.20
C ALA A 183 7.71 10.16 31.08
N TRP A 184 6.52 9.95 31.64
CA TRP A 184 6.21 8.81 32.49
C TRP A 184 6.08 7.51 31.69
N THR A 185 5.27 7.50 30.62
CA THR A 185 4.97 6.29 29.85
C THR A 185 6.03 5.94 28.83
N THR A 186 6.68 6.94 28.26
CA THR A 186 7.63 6.77 27.16
C THR A 186 9.07 6.93 27.61
N GLY A 187 9.31 7.68 28.69
CA GLY A 187 10.65 8.00 29.16
C GLY A 187 11.25 9.23 28.47
N LEU A 188 12.39 9.67 28.97
CA LEU A 188 13.19 10.71 28.33
C LEU A 188 14.04 10.14 27.20
N PRO A 189 14.51 10.96 26.24
CA PRO A 189 15.46 10.51 25.21
C PRO A 189 16.64 9.74 25.82
N PRO A 190 17.09 8.63 25.20
CA PRO A 190 16.79 8.19 23.82
C PRO A 190 15.52 7.33 23.68
N ASN A 191 14.68 7.20 24.71
CA ASN A 191 13.44 6.43 24.60
C ASN A 191 12.43 7.13 23.66
N TRP A 192 11.61 6.33 22.97
CA TRP A 192 10.68 6.78 21.95
C TRP A 192 9.30 6.15 22.08
N GLY A 193 8.27 6.84 21.57
CA GLY A 193 6.88 6.38 21.62
C GLY A 193 6.70 5.02 20.94
N GLN A 194 5.95 4.13 21.58
CA GLN A 194 5.72 2.77 21.10
C GLN A 194 4.54 2.70 20.14
N GLY A 195 4.62 1.85 19.12
CA GLY A 195 3.51 1.61 18.19
C GLY A 195 2.33 0.95 18.88
N ASP A 196 2.62 -0.09 19.67
CA ASP A 196 1.68 -0.77 20.56
C ASP A 196 2.01 -0.37 22.02
N PRO A 197 1.39 0.69 22.55
CA PRO A 197 1.73 1.21 23.87
C PRO A 197 1.15 0.31 24.97
N TRP A 198 1.88 0.20 26.07
CA TRP A 198 1.41 -0.47 27.28
C TRP A 198 0.37 0.38 27.99
N ARG A 199 -0.58 -0.26 28.70
CA ARG A 199 -1.59 0.43 29.50
C ARG A 199 -0.93 1.39 30.49
N PHE A 200 -1.46 2.61 30.58
CA PHE A 200 -0.98 3.59 31.56
C PHE A 200 -1.11 3.03 32.97
N SER A 201 -0.05 3.19 33.77
CA SER A 201 0.02 2.72 35.15
C SER A 201 0.85 3.67 35.99
N TRP A 202 0.37 3.93 37.21
CA TRP A 202 1.15 4.63 38.24
C TRP A 202 2.18 3.73 38.93
N ASN A 203 2.07 2.41 38.77
CA ASN A 203 3.04 1.46 39.31
C ASN A 203 4.23 1.34 38.33
N PRO A 204 5.46 1.72 38.75
CA PRO A 204 6.65 1.67 37.91
C PRO A 204 6.97 0.29 37.35
N LYS A 205 6.53 -0.80 38.03
CA LYS A 205 6.70 -2.17 37.56
C LYS A 205 6.09 -2.42 36.18
N TYR A 206 5.04 -1.68 35.81
CA TYR A 206 4.33 -1.84 34.53
C TYR A 206 4.72 -0.78 33.50
N ILE A 207 5.73 0.04 33.78
CA ILE A 207 6.24 1.04 32.84
C ILE A 207 7.36 0.41 32.04
N TYR A 208 7.23 0.47 30.71
CA TYR A 208 8.23 -0.02 29.79
C TYR A 208 8.68 1.12 28.88
N TRP A 209 9.98 1.40 28.88
CA TRP A 209 10.61 2.36 27.97
C TRP A 209 11.40 1.61 26.90
N SER A 210 11.45 2.16 25.68
CA SER A 210 12.09 1.51 24.55
C SER A 210 12.75 2.54 23.64
N ASP A 211 13.95 2.23 23.17
CA ASP A 211 14.71 2.98 22.14
C ASP A 211 14.68 2.27 20.77
N ALA A 212 13.91 1.20 20.62
CA ALA A 212 13.92 0.36 19.42
C ALA A 212 13.59 1.15 18.12
N SER A 213 12.75 2.18 18.22
CA SER A 213 12.38 3.05 17.09
C SER A 213 13.38 4.17 16.82
N TRP A 214 14.34 4.39 17.72
CA TRP A 214 15.40 5.39 17.58
C TRP A 214 16.48 4.93 16.60
N HIS A 215 16.80 3.62 16.63
CA HIS A 215 17.77 3.00 15.74
C HIS A 215 17.25 2.94 14.29
N GLY A 216 18.01 3.51 13.35
CA GLY A 216 17.67 3.51 11.93
C GLY A 216 16.81 4.68 11.44
N MET A 217 16.34 5.56 12.34
CA MET A 217 15.57 6.76 11.96
C MET A 217 16.36 7.70 11.03
N TRP A 218 17.70 7.64 11.11
CA TRP A 218 18.63 8.47 10.34
C TRP A 218 19.39 7.72 9.25
N ASP A 219 19.12 6.42 9.03
CA ASP A 219 19.86 5.58 8.09
C ASP A 219 19.49 5.83 6.61
N GLY A 220 18.66 6.85 6.34
CA GLY A 220 18.34 7.34 5.01
C GLY A 220 16.88 7.77 4.87
N ILE A 221 16.62 8.81 4.07
CA ILE A 221 15.27 9.29 3.79
C ILE A 221 14.63 8.38 2.73
N ASN A 222 13.68 7.54 3.13
CA ASN A 222 12.82 6.79 2.21
C ASN A 222 11.37 7.26 2.34
N PHE A 223 10.92 8.06 1.38
CA PHE A 223 9.57 8.63 1.37
C PHE A 223 8.45 7.58 1.22
N LEU A 224 8.73 6.44 0.58
CA LEU A 224 7.76 5.37 0.37
C LEU A 224 7.83 4.30 1.47
N GLY A 225 8.89 4.27 2.28
CA GLY A 225 9.08 3.35 3.39
C GLY A 225 8.97 1.88 2.96
N ARG A 226 8.06 1.13 3.60
CA ARG A 226 7.76 -0.27 3.23
C ARG A 226 7.18 -0.42 1.83
N ARG A 227 6.59 0.64 1.25
CA ARG A 227 6.00 0.63 -0.09
C ARG A 227 6.99 0.91 -1.21
N ASP A 228 8.27 1.12 -0.88
CA ASP A 228 9.35 1.24 -1.85
C ASP A 228 9.74 -0.14 -2.45
N VAL A 229 8.76 -0.82 -3.06
CA VAL A 229 8.91 -2.13 -3.69
C VAL A 229 9.20 -1.89 -5.18
N LYS A 230 10.26 -2.51 -5.71
CA LYS A 230 10.65 -2.39 -7.12
C LYS A 230 9.88 -3.39 -7.98
N ASP A 231 9.67 -3.01 -9.25
CA ASP A 231 8.96 -3.86 -10.21
C ASP A 231 9.67 -5.20 -10.44
N PRO A 232 8.96 -6.26 -10.84
CA PRO A 232 9.56 -7.53 -11.21
C PRO A 232 10.59 -7.40 -12.34
N ASP A 233 11.44 -8.43 -12.46
CA ASP A 233 12.17 -8.71 -13.69
C ASP A 233 11.20 -9.17 -14.79
N PHE A 234 11.08 -8.41 -15.87
CA PHE A 234 10.30 -8.74 -17.06
C PHE A 234 11.22 -9.08 -18.23
N ALA A 235 10.75 -9.88 -19.20
CA ALA A 235 11.56 -10.29 -20.35
C ALA A 235 12.02 -9.06 -21.18
N TYR A 236 11.14 -8.07 -21.33
CA TYR A 236 11.40 -6.83 -22.05
C TYR A 236 12.15 -5.77 -21.22
N ALA A 237 12.15 -5.90 -19.89
CA ALA A 237 12.77 -4.97 -18.96
C ALA A 237 13.40 -5.73 -17.77
N PRO A 238 14.61 -6.30 -17.96
CA PRO A 238 15.32 -6.98 -16.88
C PRO A 238 15.56 -6.06 -15.68
N ASN A 239 15.34 -6.57 -14.47
CA ASN A 239 15.34 -5.76 -13.25
C ASN A 239 16.08 -6.40 -12.05
N ALA A 240 16.80 -7.50 -12.28
CA ALA A 240 17.54 -8.24 -11.25
C ALA A 240 18.39 -7.34 -10.32
N ALA A 241 19.12 -6.38 -10.89
CA ALA A 241 19.99 -5.47 -10.12
C ALA A 241 19.21 -4.60 -9.12
N LYS A 242 18.05 -4.05 -9.49
CA LYS A 242 17.24 -3.21 -8.59
C LYS A 242 16.55 -4.03 -7.50
N LEU A 243 16.25 -5.30 -7.80
CA LEU A 243 15.75 -6.28 -6.83
C LEU A 243 16.88 -6.77 -5.89
N GLY A 244 18.14 -6.55 -6.25
CA GLY A 244 19.30 -7.08 -5.54
C GLY A 244 19.38 -8.61 -5.64
N ILE A 245 19.01 -9.16 -6.80
CA ILE A 245 19.01 -10.59 -7.11
C ILE A 245 20.00 -10.83 -8.26
N LYS A 246 20.67 -11.98 -8.25
CA LYS A 246 21.44 -12.50 -9.38
C LYS A 246 20.80 -13.83 -9.78
N PHE A 247 20.41 -13.97 -11.04
CA PHE A 247 19.87 -15.22 -11.53
C PHE A 247 21.00 -16.22 -11.81
N GLU A 248 20.91 -17.43 -11.27
CA GLU A 248 21.96 -18.46 -11.42
C GLU A 248 21.65 -19.49 -12.50
N HIS A 249 20.38 -19.81 -12.73
CA HIS A 249 19.90 -20.77 -13.73
C HIS A 249 20.44 -22.20 -13.55
N ASP A 250 20.78 -22.60 -12.32
CA ASP A 250 21.29 -23.96 -12.04
C ASP A 250 20.45 -24.67 -10.97
N ALA A 251 19.80 -25.77 -11.37
CA ALA A 251 18.98 -26.61 -10.51
C ALA A 251 19.75 -27.22 -9.34
N LYS A 252 21.06 -27.46 -9.48
CA LYS A 252 21.89 -28.03 -8.42
C LYS A 252 22.04 -27.08 -7.23
N ASN A 253 22.05 -25.77 -7.52
CA ASN A 253 22.19 -24.72 -6.50
C ASN A 253 20.85 -24.25 -5.90
N ALA A 254 19.73 -24.82 -6.38
CA ALA A 254 18.39 -24.50 -5.91
C ALA A 254 18.26 -24.63 -4.38
N PRO A 255 17.37 -23.84 -3.74
CA PRO A 255 17.13 -23.91 -2.30
C PRO A 255 16.46 -25.21 -1.85
N LEU A 256 15.99 -26.03 -2.79
CA LEU A 256 15.31 -27.30 -2.56
C LEU A 256 16.15 -28.45 -3.10
N GLU A 257 16.11 -29.59 -2.43
CA GLU A 257 16.67 -30.85 -2.95
C GLU A 257 15.86 -31.35 -4.15
N LEU A 258 16.57 -31.83 -5.19
CA LEU A 258 15.95 -32.34 -6.40
C LEU A 258 15.40 -33.76 -6.20
N THR A 259 14.20 -34.00 -6.73
CA THR A 259 13.55 -35.33 -6.76
C THR A 259 13.66 -36.01 -8.12
N GLY A 260 14.11 -35.27 -9.13
CA GLY A 260 14.27 -35.73 -10.51
C GLY A 260 14.72 -34.59 -11.41
N GLU A 261 14.82 -34.86 -12.70
CA GLU A 261 15.22 -33.89 -13.73
C GLU A 261 14.30 -33.99 -14.93
N LEU A 262 14.21 -32.90 -15.69
CA LEU A 262 13.58 -32.83 -17.00
C LEU A 262 14.65 -32.54 -18.06
N LYS A 263 14.45 -33.08 -19.26
CA LYS A 263 15.33 -32.89 -20.41
C LYS A 263 14.57 -32.25 -21.55
N VAL A 264 15.27 -31.46 -22.36
CA VAL A 264 14.72 -30.91 -23.61
C VAL A 264 14.41 -32.08 -24.55
N SER A 265 13.16 -32.17 -24.97
CA SER A 265 12.68 -33.13 -25.97
C SER A 265 12.16 -32.46 -27.24
N GLY A 266 12.04 -31.13 -27.24
CA GLY A 266 11.67 -30.37 -28.43
C GLY A 266 11.80 -28.86 -28.23
N GLU A 267 11.92 -28.15 -29.35
CA GLU A 267 12.02 -26.69 -29.39
C GLU A 267 11.20 -26.15 -30.57
N LYS A 268 10.45 -25.08 -30.34
CA LYS A 268 9.68 -24.38 -31.38
C LYS A 268 9.83 -22.87 -31.19
N ALA A 269 10.26 -22.15 -32.22
CA ALA A 269 10.22 -20.69 -32.20
C ALA A 269 8.77 -20.19 -32.24
N VAL A 270 8.50 -19.04 -31.63
CA VAL A 270 7.23 -18.31 -31.81
C VAL A 270 7.39 -17.36 -33.00
N PRO A 271 6.91 -17.71 -34.21
CA PRO A 271 7.18 -16.93 -35.41
C PRO A 271 6.42 -15.61 -35.40
N GLY A 272 7.02 -14.56 -36.00
CA GLY A 272 6.34 -13.30 -36.28
C GLY A 272 6.10 -12.38 -35.08
N ILE A 273 6.58 -12.73 -33.87
CA ILE A 273 6.49 -11.87 -32.68
C ILE A 273 7.90 -11.43 -32.27
N THR A 274 8.17 -10.13 -32.43
CA THR A 274 9.44 -9.50 -32.04
C THR A 274 9.46 -9.01 -30.60
N ALA A 275 8.28 -8.82 -29.98
CA ALA A 275 8.15 -8.45 -28.58
C ALA A 275 8.69 -9.58 -27.69
N LYS A 276 9.44 -9.24 -26.64
CA LYS A 276 9.92 -10.23 -25.66
C LYS A 276 8.77 -10.69 -24.78
N LEU A 277 8.49 -11.99 -24.80
CA LEU A 277 7.30 -12.57 -24.18
C LEU A 277 7.51 -12.83 -22.67
N ASN A 278 6.53 -12.44 -21.85
CA ASN A 278 6.55 -12.62 -20.40
C ASN A 278 5.86 -13.91 -19.94
N THR A 279 4.98 -14.47 -20.76
CA THR A 279 4.17 -15.62 -20.37
C THR A 279 3.62 -16.36 -21.60
N VAL A 280 3.28 -17.63 -21.40
CA VAL A 280 2.62 -18.52 -22.35
C VAL A 280 1.59 -19.36 -21.61
N ALA A 281 0.45 -19.58 -22.25
CA ALA A 281 -0.57 -20.53 -21.82
C ALA A 281 -1.07 -21.32 -23.04
N PHE A 282 -1.57 -22.54 -22.81
CA PHE A 282 -2.25 -23.34 -23.82
C PHE A 282 -3.67 -23.61 -23.36
N ILE A 283 -4.64 -22.98 -24.01
CA ILE A 283 -6.04 -22.93 -23.55
C ILE A 283 -6.93 -23.24 -24.74
N ARG A 284 -7.78 -24.26 -24.61
CA ARG A 284 -8.76 -24.66 -25.63
C ARG A 284 -8.15 -24.90 -27.02
N GLY A 285 -6.98 -25.55 -27.07
CA GLY A 285 -6.31 -25.91 -28.32
C GLY A 285 -5.45 -24.80 -28.94
N GLU A 286 -5.39 -23.63 -28.32
CA GLU A 286 -4.67 -22.46 -28.79
C GLU A 286 -3.59 -22.05 -27.80
N TYR A 287 -2.51 -21.45 -28.30
CA TYR A 287 -1.56 -20.77 -27.44
C TYR A 287 -1.98 -19.32 -27.24
N VAL A 288 -1.82 -18.83 -26.02
CA VAL A 288 -1.91 -17.41 -25.71
C VAL A 288 -0.58 -16.99 -25.13
N VAL A 289 0.05 -16.02 -25.78
CA VAL A 289 1.30 -15.42 -25.30
C VAL A 289 1.07 -13.96 -25.00
N ALA A 290 1.77 -13.43 -24.00
CA ALA A 290 1.69 -12.01 -23.68
C ALA A 290 3.07 -11.43 -23.36
N SER A 291 3.22 -10.14 -23.65
CA SER A 291 4.38 -9.34 -23.28
C SER A 291 3.93 -8.29 -22.26
N LYS A 292 4.34 -7.04 -22.39
CA LYS A 292 3.96 -5.93 -21.52
C LYS A 292 2.44 -5.77 -21.40
N TYR A 293 1.79 -5.21 -22.42
CA TYR A 293 0.32 -5.04 -22.49
C TYR A 293 -0.29 -5.71 -23.72
N ASP A 294 0.58 -6.17 -24.62
CA ASP A 294 0.24 -6.92 -25.81
C ASP A 294 0.02 -8.40 -25.48
N PHE A 295 -0.96 -8.98 -26.13
CA PHE A 295 -1.24 -10.40 -26.09
C PHE A 295 -1.64 -10.90 -27.49
N TRP A 296 -1.31 -12.16 -27.75
CA TRP A 296 -1.55 -12.80 -29.03
C TRP A 296 -2.23 -14.14 -28.80
N PHE A 297 -3.27 -14.38 -29.59
CA PHE A 297 -3.82 -15.71 -29.75
C PHE A 297 -3.11 -16.35 -30.94
N LEU A 298 -2.57 -17.54 -30.73
CA LEU A 298 -1.85 -18.32 -31.74
C LEU A 298 -2.55 -19.67 -31.94
N ASN A 299 -2.54 -20.14 -33.18
CA ASN A 299 -2.97 -21.49 -33.50
C ASN A 299 -2.03 -22.53 -32.86
N ALA A 300 -2.41 -23.81 -32.87
CA ALA A 300 -1.59 -24.90 -32.32
C ALA A 300 -0.18 -25.01 -32.95
N ASN A 301 0.01 -24.50 -34.18
CA ASN A 301 1.29 -24.42 -34.89
C ASN A 301 2.08 -23.12 -34.60
N LEU A 302 1.66 -22.32 -33.62
CA LEU A 302 2.25 -21.03 -33.22
C LEU A 302 2.11 -19.89 -34.24
N SER A 303 1.37 -20.09 -35.33
CA SER A 303 1.02 -18.96 -36.21
C SER A 303 0.03 -18.01 -35.52
N THR A 304 0.25 -16.71 -35.67
CA THR A 304 -0.61 -15.67 -35.09
C THR A 304 -2.01 -15.74 -35.68
N LYS A 305 -3.02 -15.92 -34.81
CA LYS A 305 -4.44 -15.82 -35.15
C LYS A 305 -4.88 -14.35 -35.15
N PHE A 306 -4.61 -13.64 -34.05
CA PHE A 306 -4.72 -12.19 -33.99
C PHE A 306 -3.89 -11.63 -32.82
N HIS A 307 -3.69 -10.31 -32.85
CA HIS A 307 -3.01 -9.53 -31.82
C HIS A 307 -3.98 -8.50 -31.24
N ALA A 308 -3.86 -8.27 -29.93
CA ALA A 308 -4.53 -7.15 -29.27
C ALA A 308 -3.64 -6.59 -28.16
N ALA A 309 -3.92 -5.36 -27.74
CA ALA A 309 -3.22 -4.70 -26.65
C ALA A 309 -4.22 -4.02 -25.71
N MET A 310 -4.04 -4.21 -24.41
CA MET A 310 -4.89 -3.56 -23.41
C MET A 310 -4.38 -2.16 -23.04
N ASP A 311 -5.29 -1.29 -22.63
CA ASP A 311 -4.94 -0.06 -21.92
C ASP A 311 -4.64 -0.40 -20.44
N PRO A 312 -3.42 -0.16 -19.93
CA PRO A 312 -3.08 -0.51 -18.55
C PRO A 312 -3.65 0.46 -17.50
N TRP A 313 -4.17 1.62 -17.89
CA TRP A 313 -4.60 2.73 -17.03
C TRP A 313 -6.11 2.90 -16.96
N PHE A 314 -6.87 2.24 -17.84
CA PHE A 314 -8.32 2.30 -17.78
C PHE A 314 -8.89 1.51 -16.59
N SER A 315 -9.73 2.18 -15.78
CA SER A 315 -10.43 1.62 -14.62
C SER A 315 -9.47 1.02 -13.57
N ALA A 316 -9.50 -0.30 -13.33
CA ALA A 316 -8.47 -0.95 -12.53
C ALA A 316 -7.20 -1.13 -13.35
N ASN A 317 -6.13 -0.46 -12.92
CA ASN A 317 -4.85 -0.60 -13.58
C ASN A 317 -4.42 -2.06 -13.60
N VAL A 318 -4.26 -2.63 -14.79
CA VAL A 318 -3.65 -3.94 -14.97
C VAL A 318 -2.26 -3.65 -15.49
N LEU A 319 -1.26 -3.89 -14.64
CA LEU A 319 0.13 -3.73 -15.04
C LEU A 319 0.55 -4.87 -15.97
N ASP A 320 1.85 -5.01 -16.19
CA ASP A 320 2.48 -6.01 -17.05
C ASP A 320 1.85 -7.39 -16.98
N LEU A 321 1.50 -7.94 -18.14
CA LEU A 321 0.89 -9.26 -18.24
C LEU A 321 1.93 -10.34 -17.92
N VAL A 322 1.59 -11.16 -16.92
CA VAL A 322 2.44 -12.21 -16.39
C VAL A 322 1.78 -13.59 -16.39
N GLY A 323 0.48 -13.66 -16.65
CA GLY A 323 -0.24 -14.93 -16.74
C GLY A 323 -1.51 -14.81 -17.55
N VAL A 324 -1.91 -15.94 -18.15
CA VAL A 324 -3.19 -16.09 -18.83
C VAL A 324 -3.83 -17.39 -18.36
N THR A 325 -5.09 -17.34 -17.92
CA THR A 325 -5.83 -18.51 -17.45
C THR A 325 -7.22 -18.57 -18.08
N PRO A 326 -7.82 -19.75 -18.25
CA PRO A 326 -9.21 -19.85 -18.71
C PRO A 326 -10.18 -19.27 -17.67
N LEU A 327 -11.29 -18.72 -18.16
CA LEU A 327 -12.46 -18.33 -17.36
C LEU A 327 -13.71 -18.87 -18.05
N ASN A 328 -14.51 -19.67 -17.32
CA ASN A 328 -15.70 -20.33 -17.85
C ASN A 328 -15.40 -21.07 -19.18
N ASP A 329 -16.38 -21.13 -20.08
CA ASP A 329 -16.29 -21.90 -21.32
C ASP A 329 -15.69 -21.13 -22.50
N ASP A 330 -15.69 -19.79 -22.48
CA ASP A 330 -15.28 -18.97 -23.63
C ASP A 330 -14.40 -17.75 -23.31
N ALA A 331 -14.14 -17.45 -22.03
CA ALA A 331 -13.36 -16.30 -21.60
C ALA A 331 -11.96 -16.67 -21.09
N TYR A 332 -11.15 -15.65 -20.87
CA TYR A 332 -9.77 -15.71 -20.41
C TYR A 332 -9.55 -14.62 -19.36
N VAL A 333 -8.67 -14.88 -18.41
CA VAL A 333 -8.15 -13.88 -17.47
C VAL A 333 -6.73 -13.52 -17.88
N LEU A 334 -6.51 -12.25 -18.20
CA LEU A 334 -5.19 -11.65 -18.31
C LEU A 334 -4.78 -11.17 -16.91
N MET A 335 -3.73 -11.76 -16.35
CA MET A 335 -3.20 -11.43 -15.02
C MET A 335 -2.08 -10.39 -15.13
N GLY A 336 -2.27 -9.24 -14.50
CA GLY A 336 -1.22 -8.24 -14.30
C GLY A 336 -0.32 -8.57 -13.10
N SER A 337 0.92 -8.12 -13.15
CA SER A 337 1.92 -8.31 -12.08
C SER A 337 1.46 -7.77 -10.71
N ASN A 338 0.57 -6.77 -10.72
CA ASN A 338 -0.05 -6.17 -9.54
C ASN A 338 -1.31 -6.90 -9.03
N LYS A 339 -1.59 -8.11 -9.50
CA LYS A 339 -2.80 -8.90 -9.13
C LYS A 339 -4.12 -8.25 -9.52
N SER A 340 -4.08 -7.27 -10.42
CA SER A 340 -5.26 -6.80 -11.13
C SER A 340 -5.43 -7.62 -12.39
N ILE A 341 -6.67 -7.76 -12.84
CA ILE A 341 -7.00 -8.61 -13.97
C ILE A 341 -7.84 -7.89 -15.00
N LEU A 342 -7.72 -8.33 -16.25
CA LEU A 342 -8.65 -8.03 -17.33
C LEU A 342 -9.22 -9.36 -17.86
N ARG A 343 -10.53 -9.50 -17.83
CA ARG A 343 -11.26 -10.63 -18.38
C ARG A 343 -11.66 -10.32 -19.80
N ILE A 344 -11.31 -11.21 -20.72
CA ILE A 344 -11.56 -11.04 -22.16
C ILE A 344 -12.21 -12.28 -22.74
N ARG A 345 -12.88 -12.12 -23.87
CA ARG A 345 -13.18 -13.23 -24.78
C ARG A 345 -12.85 -12.83 -26.21
N GLN A 346 -12.57 -13.84 -27.03
CA GLN A 346 -12.45 -13.64 -28.48
C GLN A 346 -13.85 -13.36 -29.03
N ASN A 347 -14.01 -12.27 -29.76
CA ASN A 347 -15.25 -11.94 -30.47
C ASN A 347 -14.88 -11.32 -31.84
N PRO A 348 -14.97 -12.08 -32.95
CA PRO A 348 -14.68 -11.55 -34.28
C PRO A 348 -15.64 -10.45 -34.77
N GLN A 349 -16.72 -10.19 -34.03
CA GLN A 349 -17.70 -9.13 -34.27
C GLN A 349 -17.71 -8.15 -33.09
N ALA A 350 -16.56 -7.96 -32.45
CA ALA A 350 -16.44 -7.03 -31.34
C ALA A 350 -16.69 -5.59 -31.82
N ASP A 351 -17.36 -4.82 -30.98
CA ASP A 351 -17.68 -3.42 -31.24
C ASP A 351 -16.47 -2.54 -30.86
N ASP A 352 -15.83 -1.95 -31.87
CA ASP A 352 -14.64 -1.10 -31.72
C ASP A 352 -14.84 0.02 -30.69
N VAL A 353 -16.01 0.65 -30.68
CA VAL A 353 -16.33 1.79 -29.81
C VAL A 353 -16.49 1.33 -28.37
N LYS A 354 -17.16 0.19 -28.14
CA LYS A 354 -17.27 -0.39 -26.79
C LYS A 354 -15.92 -0.88 -26.27
N GLY A 355 -15.06 -1.39 -27.15
CA GLY A 355 -13.72 -1.87 -26.83
C GLY A 355 -12.71 -0.74 -26.55
N TRP A 356 -12.94 0.47 -27.07
CA TRP A 356 -11.99 1.59 -27.06
C TRP A 356 -11.32 1.83 -25.71
N ALA A 357 -12.09 1.82 -24.63
CA ALA A 357 -11.56 2.14 -23.30
C ALA A 357 -10.63 1.04 -22.75
N ASN A 358 -10.87 -0.22 -23.10
CA ASN A 358 -10.09 -1.35 -22.57
C ASN A 358 -8.87 -1.68 -23.43
N PHE A 359 -8.90 -1.34 -24.72
CA PHE A 359 -7.97 -1.86 -25.71
C PHE A 359 -7.42 -0.76 -26.62
N THR A 360 -6.10 -0.71 -26.71
CA THR A 360 -5.36 0.21 -27.58
C THR A 360 -5.12 -0.39 -28.97
N ALA A 361 -5.26 -1.71 -29.13
CA ALA A 361 -5.21 -2.42 -30.42
C ALA A 361 -6.04 -3.72 -30.41
N GLY A 362 -6.47 -4.18 -31.59
CA GLY A 362 -7.13 -5.49 -31.80
C GLY A 362 -8.54 -5.65 -31.21
N ARG A 363 -9.21 -4.53 -30.92
CA ARG A 363 -10.51 -4.47 -30.22
C ARG A 363 -11.73 -4.81 -31.07
N ASP A 364 -11.51 -5.06 -32.35
CA ASP A 364 -12.43 -5.66 -33.31
C ASP A 364 -12.43 -7.21 -33.23
N HIS A 365 -11.51 -7.80 -32.46
CA HIS A 365 -11.38 -9.25 -32.27
C HIS A 365 -11.52 -9.72 -30.83
N VAL A 366 -11.59 -8.80 -29.86
CA VAL A 366 -11.74 -9.10 -28.44
C VAL A 366 -12.70 -8.16 -27.76
N GLU A 367 -13.41 -8.67 -26.76
CA GLU A 367 -14.25 -7.87 -25.88
C GLU A 367 -14.00 -8.19 -24.41
N ALA A 368 -14.29 -7.22 -23.54
CA ALA A 368 -14.19 -7.39 -22.10
C ALA A 368 -15.41 -8.15 -21.53
N VAL A 369 -15.20 -8.98 -20.52
CA VAL A 369 -16.26 -9.84 -19.94
C VAL A 369 -16.64 -9.39 -18.52
N GLY A 370 -17.92 -9.07 -18.32
CA GLY A 370 -18.46 -8.64 -17.01
C GLY A 370 -18.23 -7.15 -16.76
N GLY A 371 -18.99 -6.30 -17.44
CA GLY A 371 -18.81 -4.84 -17.43
C GLY A 371 -17.54 -4.44 -18.18
N PHE A 372 -16.66 -3.69 -17.55
CA PHE A 372 -15.36 -3.35 -18.12
C PHE A 372 -14.35 -4.49 -18.10
N GLY A 373 -14.70 -5.69 -17.60
CA GLY A 373 -13.80 -6.85 -17.52
C GLY A 373 -12.69 -6.76 -16.48
N ARG A 374 -12.55 -5.62 -15.82
CA ARG A 374 -11.49 -5.37 -14.83
C ARG A 374 -11.90 -5.85 -13.43
N ALA A 375 -10.93 -6.35 -12.66
CA ALA A 375 -11.08 -6.61 -11.22
C ALA A 375 -9.71 -6.58 -10.52
N ARG A 376 -9.69 -6.69 -9.18
CA ARG A 376 -8.45 -6.69 -8.37
C ARG A 376 -8.54 -7.77 -7.30
N ILE A 377 -7.46 -8.51 -7.10
CA ILE A 377 -7.35 -9.46 -6.00
C ILE A 377 -6.62 -8.75 -4.85
N GLY A 378 -7.37 -8.43 -3.79
CA GLY A 378 -6.78 -8.00 -2.52
C GLY A 378 -6.08 -9.17 -1.85
N THR A 379 -4.85 -8.97 -1.38
CA THR A 379 -4.06 -9.98 -0.65
C THR A 379 -3.65 -9.43 0.69
N GLU A 380 -3.38 -10.26 1.70
CA GLU A 380 -2.94 -9.85 3.03
C GLU A 380 -1.46 -10.15 3.26
N ARG A 381 -1.06 -11.42 3.16
CA ARG A 381 0.33 -11.87 3.24
C ARG A 381 1.13 -11.42 2.03
N ALA A 382 0.54 -11.50 0.83
CA ALA A 382 1.21 -11.09 -0.41
C ALA A 382 1.05 -9.59 -0.73
N LYS A 383 0.47 -8.76 0.16
CA LYS A 383 0.09 -7.36 -0.12
C LYS A 383 1.23 -6.48 -0.66
N MET A 384 2.45 -6.75 -0.22
CA MET A 384 3.66 -5.99 -0.59
C MET A 384 4.49 -6.64 -1.70
N PHE A 385 3.99 -7.71 -2.32
CA PHE A 385 4.70 -8.44 -3.36
C PHE A 385 3.97 -8.32 -4.69
N TYR A 386 4.74 -8.29 -5.79
CA TYR A 386 4.21 -8.56 -7.11
C TYR A 386 4.12 -10.07 -7.38
N VAL A 387 3.45 -10.45 -8.46
CA VAL A 387 3.36 -11.83 -8.94
C VAL A 387 3.90 -11.92 -10.37
N HIS A 388 4.35 -13.11 -10.77
CA HIS A 388 4.76 -13.37 -12.15
C HIS A 388 4.14 -14.66 -12.71
N SER A 389 3.07 -15.15 -12.09
CA SER A 389 2.38 -16.36 -12.53
C SER A 389 0.95 -16.41 -12.01
N SER A 390 0.08 -17.10 -12.75
CA SER A 390 -1.26 -17.44 -12.33
C SER A 390 -1.69 -18.80 -12.86
N ALA A 391 -2.47 -19.54 -12.09
CA ALA A 391 -3.10 -20.80 -12.51
C ALA A 391 -4.55 -20.86 -12.00
N THR A 392 -5.36 -21.78 -12.49
CA THR A 392 -6.76 -21.93 -12.05
C THR A 392 -7.23 -23.37 -12.06
N ASP A 393 -8.07 -23.72 -11.08
CA ASP A 393 -8.84 -24.97 -11.05
C ASP A 393 -10.27 -24.80 -11.62
N GLY A 394 -10.56 -23.66 -12.26
CA GLY A 394 -11.88 -23.27 -12.76
C GLY A 394 -12.80 -22.63 -11.72
N ARG A 395 -12.56 -22.82 -10.42
CA ARG A 395 -13.29 -22.17 -9.33
C ARG A 395 -12.47 -21.06 -8.68
N TYR A 396 -11.20 -21.31 -8.47
CA TYR A 396 -10.23 -20.43 -7.85
C TYR A 396 -9.11 -20.08 -8.82
N ILE A 397 -8.58 -18.88 -8.67
CA ILE A 397 -7.32 -18.46 -9.29
C ILE A 397 -6.23 -18.44 -8.22
N TYR A 398 -5.07 -18.95 -8.59
CA TYR A 398 -3.88 -19.05 -7.76
C TYR A 398 -2.80 -18.13 -8.32
N THR A 399 -2.08 -17.43 -7.46
CA THR A 399 -0.91 -16.62 -7.84
C THR A 399 0.26 -16.87 -6.89
N ALA A 400 1.49 -16.86 -7.39
CA ALA A 400 2.69 -16.95 -6.58
C ALA A 400 3.44 -15.61 -6.54
N THR A 401 3.88 -15.20 -5.35
CA THR A 401 4.72 -14.01 -5.18
C THR A 401 6.10 -14.21 -5.81
N VAL A 402 6.68 -13.13 -6.33
CA VAL A 402 8.11 -13.07 -6.66
C VAL A 402 8.87 -12.24 -5.61
N PRO A 403 10.15 -12.56 -5.32
CA PRO A 403 10.95 -11.79 -4.37
C PRO A 403 11.20 -10.37 -4.83
N ASP A 404 11.37 -9.46 -3.86
CA ASP A 404 11.61 -8.04 -4.10
C ASP A 404 12.84 -7.49 -3.34
N ASN A 405 13.10 -6.20 -3.50
CA ASN A 405 14.24 -5.50 -2.89
C ASN A 405 14.14 -5.34 -1.36
N LYS A 406 12.95 -5.54 -0.76
CA LYS A 406 12.69 -5.46 0.67
C LYS A 406 12.60 -6.84 1.33
N SER A 407 12.11 -7.86 0.61
CA SER A 407 12.02 -9.24 1.11
C SER A 407 12.36 -10.29 0.05
N LYS A 408 13.35 -11.12 0.40
CA LYS A 408 13.83 -12.26 -0.41
C LYS A 408 13.60 -13.62 0.25
N LYS A 409 12.85 -13.63 1.36
CA LYS A 409 12.60 -14.84 2.19
C LYS A 409 11.13 -15.26 2.19
N THR A 410 10.26 -14.45 1.60
CA THR A 410 8.82 -14.69 1.61
C THR A 410 8.39 -15.32 0.30
N PHE A 411 7.63 -16.40 0.37
CA PHE A 411 6.98 -17.03 -0.77
C PHE A 411 5.55 -17.39 -0.35
N VAL A 412 4.57 -16.84 -1.07
CA VAL A 412 3.14 -16.99 -0.74
C VAL A 412 2.39 -17.40 -2.00
N ILE A 413 1.53 -18.40 -1.85
CA ILE A 413 0.47 -18.72 -2.79
C ILE A 413 -0.80 -18.06 -2.31
N SER A 414 -1.38 -17.20 -3.14
CA SER A 414 -2.69 -16.59 -2.89
C SER A 414 -3.76 -17.30 -3.71
N LYS A 415 -4.89 -17.61 -3.10
CA LYS A 415 -6.05 -18.28 -3.69
C LYS A 415 -7.26 -17.34 -3.60
N ALA A 416 -7.83 -16.96 -4.74
CA ALA A 416 -9.02 -16.11 -4.81
C ALA A 416 -10.14 -16.79 -5.59
N LEU A 417 -11.39 -16.58 -5.18
CA LEU A 417 -12.55 -17.15 -5.85
C LEU A 417 -12.80 -16.39 -7.16
N GLN A 418 -12.95 -17.09 -8.29
CA GLN A 418 -13.09 -16.42 -9.59
C GLN A 418 -14.44 -15.73 -9.79
N SER A 419 -15.48 -16.10 -9.05
CA SER A 419 -16.81 -15.50 -9.19
C SER A 419 -16.87 -14.05 -8.69
N ASP A 420 -16.05 -13.69 -7.70
CA ASP A 420 -16.03 -12.36 -7.07
C ASP A 420 -14.63 -11.74 -6.94
N TRP A 421 -13.57 -12.51 -7.24
CA TRP A 421 -12.16 -12.12 -7.13
C TRP A 421 -11.70 -11.82 -5.70
N VAL A 422 -12.45 -12.33 -4.71
CA VAL A 422 -12.16 -12.16 -3.29
C VAL A 422 -11.21 -13.25 -2.81
N LEU A 423 -10.26 -12.86 -1.97
CA LEU A 423 -9.29 -13.76 -1.36
C LEU A 423 -9.99 -14.84 -0.52
N SER A 424 -9.71 -16.10 -0.84
CA SER A 424 -10.20 -17.28 -0.11
C SER A 424 -9.16 -17.86 0.83
N GLY A 425 -7.87 -17.62 0.57
CA GLY A 425 -6.79 -18.08 1.44
C GLY A 425 -5.41 -17.70 0.93
N GLU A 426 -4.42 -17.69 1.82
CA GLU A 426 -3.01 -17.52 1.50
C GLU A 426 -2.16 -18.42 2.38
N PHE A 427 -1.18 -19.09 1.77
CA PHE A 427 -0.27 -19.98 2.48
C PHE A 427 1.16 -19.86 1.95
N THR A 428 2.12 -20.16 2.83
CA THR A 428 3.50 -20.43 2.45
C THR A 428 3.66 -21.94 2.47
N PRO A 429 3.97 -22.58 1.33
CA PRO A 429 4.07 -24.04 1.28
C PRO A 429 5.08 -24.58 2.30
N ALA A 430 4.71 -25.62 3.02
CA ALA A 430 5.68 -26.43 3.74
C ALA A 430 6.66 -27.04 2.72
N ALA A 431 7.96 -26.99 3.01
CA ALA A 431 8.99 -27.50 2.11
C ALA A 431 9.92 -28.46 2.85
N PRO A 432 9.56 -29.76 2.96
CA PRO A 432 10.41 -30.77 3.60
C PRO A 432 11.78 -30.90 2.95
N MET A 433 11.89 -30.58 1.66
CA MET A 433 13.12 -30.64 0.86
C MET A 433 13.95 -29.36 0.92
N LEU A 434 13.59 -28.39 1.76
CA LEU A 434 14.31 -27.12 1.86
C LEU A 434 15.69 -27.36 2.49
N LYS A 435 16.73 -26.92 1.79
CA LYS A 435 18.11 -26.98 2.26
C LYS A 435 18.28 -26.07 3.47
N LYS A 436 19.19 -26.44 4.36
CA LYS A 436 19.50 -25.68 5.58
C LYS A 436 19.84 -24.22 5.24
N ASP A 437 19.30 -23.29 6.02
CA ASP A 437 19.52 -21.84 5.91
C ASP A 437 19.04 -21.20 4.58
N ARG A 438 18.31 -21.94 3.75
CA ARG A 438 17.68 -21.46 2.50
C ARG A 438 16.22 -21.09 2.71
N SER A 439 15.61 -20.44 1.72
CA SER A 439 14.18 -20.09 1.75
C SER A 439 13.50 -20.33 0.40
N LEU A 440 12.20 -20.67 0.44
CA LEU A 440 11.35 -20.66 -0.75
C LEU A 440 11.26 -19.27 -1.41
N GLY A 441 11.52 -18.19 -0.66
CA GLY A 441 11.59 -16.83 -1.21
C GLY A 441 12.71 -16.62 -2.23
N GLU A 442 13.64 -17.57 -2.36
CA GLU A 442 14.67 -17.53 -3.40
C GLU A 442 14.16 -17.99 -4.78
N LEU A 443 12.96 -18.61 -4.83
CA LEU A 443 12.31 -18.99 -6.07
C LEU A 443 11.78 -17.73 -6.77
N TYR A 444 11.92 -17.70 -8.09
CA TYR A 444 11.37 -16.63 -8.94
C TYR A 444 10.38 -17.26 -9.92
N VAL A 445 9.15 -17.49 -9.44
CA VAL A 445 8.14 -18.27 -10.18
C VAL A 445 7.54 -17.45 -11.31
N THR A 446 7.86 -17.81 -12.55
CA THR A 446 7.45 -17.09 -13.78
C THR A 446 6.34 -17.81 -14.56
N GLY A 447 5.95 -19.01 -14.15
CA GLY A 447 4.90 -19.79 -14.78
C GLY A 447 4.28 -20.76 -13.79
N MET A 448 2.96 -20.95 -13.90
CA MET A 448 2.23 -21.88 -13.04
C MET A 448 1.06 -22.50 -13.80
N VAL A 449 0.81 -23.79 -13.55
CA VAL A 449 -0.33 -24.55 -14.08
C VAL A 449 -0.95 -25.34 -12.94
N TRP A 450 -2.27 -25.46 -12.94
CA TRP A 450 -3.00 -26.33 -12.03
C TRP A 450 -3.43 -27.59 -12.77
N GLU A 451 -3.28 -28.75 -12.13
CA GLU A 451 -3.82 -30.03 -12.60
C GLU A 451 -4.00 -30.96 -11.39
N ASP A 452 -5.16 -31.64 -11.29
CA ASP A 452 -5.44 -32.68 -10.29
C ASP A 452 -5.08 -32.33 -8.84
N GLY A 453 -5.45 -31.12 -8.41
CA GLY A 453 -5.22 -30.64 -7.05
C GLY A 453 -3.79 -30.16 -6.78
N LYS A 454 -2.95 -30.11 -7.81
CA LYS A 454 -1.54 -29.69 -7.70
C LYS A 454 -1.28 -28.42 -8.50
N LEU A 455 -0.40 -27.57 -7.97
CA LEU A 455 0.19 -26.45 -8.69
C LEU A 455 1.60 -26.83 -9.12
N TYR A 456 1.83 -26.84 -10.42
CA TYR A 456 3.15 -26.95 -11.02
C TYR A 456 3.66 -25.53 -11.24
N ALA A 457 4.80 -25.18 -10.66
CA ALA A 457 5.35 -23.82 -10.70
C ALA A 457 6.81 -23.85 -11.13
N VAL A 458 7.16 -23.12 -12.18
CA VAL A 458 8.53 -23.06 -12.70
C VAL A 458 9.23 -21.80 -12.24
N SER A 459 10.45 -21.96 -11.73
CA SER A 459 11.30 -20.88 -11.21
C SER A 459 12.44 -20.57 -12.18
N LYS A 460 12.50 -19.31 -12.63
CA LYS A 460 13.58 -18.80 -13.50
C LYS A 460 14.95 -18.79 -12.79
N ASN A 461 14.97 -18.50 -11.49
CA ASN A 461 16.25 -18.26 -10.80
C ASN A 461 17.13 -19.52 -10.70
N TRP A 462 16.50 -20.66 -10.43
CA TRP A 462 17.21 -21.91 -10.16
C TRP A 462 16.91 -22.99 -11.18
N ASN A 463 16.16 -22.68 -12.25
CA ASN A 463 15.73 -23.67 -13.24
C ASN A 463 15.13 -24.93 -12.58
N VAL A 464 14.14 -24.73 -11.71
CA VAL A 464 13.40 -25.84 -11.08
C VAL A 464 11.91 -25.71 -11.35
N LEU A 465 11.26 -26.84 -11.55
CA LEU A 465 9.82 -26.96 -11.51
C LEU A 465 9.44 -27.63 -10.19
N ILE A 466 8.65 -26.92 -9.38
CA ILE A 466 8.13 -27.45 -8.11
C ILE A 466 6.68 -27.86 -8.28
N THR A 467 6.28 -28.93 -7.60
CA THR A 467 4.88 -29.34 -7.49
C THR A 467 4.41 -29.09 -6.07
N ILE A 468 3.36 -28.30 -5.92
CA ILE A 468 2.73 -27.96 -4.64
C ILE A 468 1.38 -28.68 -4.58
N ASP A 469 1.19 -29.54 -3.59
CA ASP A 469 -0.13 -30.08 -3.26
C ASP A 469 -0.93 -28.98 -2.55
N VAL A 470 -2.05 -28.58 -3.15
CA VAL A 470 -2.87 -27.46 -2.65
C VAL A 470 -3.61 -27.82 -1.37
N ALA A 471 -3.98 -29.09 -1.18
CA ALA A 471 -4.69 -29.54 0.00
C ALA A 471 -3.76 -29.68 1.21
N LYS A 472 -2.52 -30.12 0.99
CA LYS A 472 -1.49 -30.24 2.03
C LYS A 472 -0.72 -28.94 2.26
N GLU A 473 -0.87 -27.96 1.37
CA GLU A 473 -0.07 -26.73 1.34
C GLU A 473 1.43 -27.04 1.41
N ALA A 474 1.90 -28.01 0.62
CA ALA A 474 3.27 -28.52 0.72
C ALA A 474 3.91 -28.80 -0.65
N VAL A 475 5.21 -28.56 -0.75
CA VAL A 475 6.02 -28.95 -1.90
C VAL A 475 6.28 -30.46 -1.85
N GLU A 476 5.81 -31.19 -2.86
CA GLU A 476 5.92 -32.65 -2.93
C GLU A 476 7.03 -33.13 -3.87
N SER A 477 7.36 -32.34 -4.89
CA SER A 477 8.43 -32.68 -5.84
C SER A 477 9.11 -31.45 -6.39
N VAL A 478 10.38 -31.64 -6.75
CA VAL A 478 11.24 -30.64 -7.37
C VAL A 478 11.94 -31.32 -8.53
N LEU A 479 11.70 -30.85 -9.75
CA LEU A 479 12.36 -31.34 -10.95
C LEU A 479 13.34 -30.27 -11.41
N GLY A 480 14.61 -30.67 -11.60
CA GLY A 480 15.63 -29.81 -12.20
C GLY A 480 15.40 -29.63 -13.70
N LEU A 481 15.60 -28.43 -14.21
CA LEU A 481 15.57 -28.12 -15.63
C LEU A 481 17.01 -27.86 -16.12
N PRO A 482 17.27 -28.00 -17.43
CA PRO A 482 18.57 -27.71 -18.04
C PRO A 482 19.06 -26.28 -17.76
N ALA A 483 20.37 -26.12 -17.50
CA ALA A 483 20.97 -24.85 -17.08
C ALA A 483 21.16 -23.83 -18.23
N ASP A 484 21.01 -24.27 -19.48
CA ASP A 484 21.07 -23.43 -20.68
C ASP A 484 19.79 -22.61 -20.91
N LEU A 485 18.71 -22.90 -20.18
CA LEU A 485 17.51 -22.08 -20.14
C LEU A 485 17.77 -20.85 -19.26
N THR A 486 17.70 -19.65 -19.83
CA THR A 486 18.15 -18.42 -19.13
C THR A 486 17.04 -17.39 -18.94
N ASP A 487 15.91 -17.54 -19.63
CA ASP A 487 14.76 -16.65 -19.47
C ASP A 487 13.45 -17.44 -19.50
N ILE A 488 13.32 -18.38 -18.57
CA ILE A 488 12.10 -19.17 -18.38
C ILE A 488 10.94 -18.27 -17.96
N ARG A 489 9.85 -18.34 -18.72
CA ARG A 489 8.63 -17.55 -18.61
C ARG A 489 7.42 -18.45 -18.90
N GLY A 490 6.32 -18.28 -18.16
CA GLY A 490 5.13 -19.10 -18.37
C GLY A 490 5.35 -20.60 -18.16
N LEU A 491 4.26 -21.35 -18.16
CA LEU A 491 4.30 -22.80 -18.05
C LEU A 491 3.03 -23.36 -18.69
N VAL A 492 3.21 -24.44 -19.44
CA VAL A 492 2.13 -25.24 -20.00
C VAL A 492 2.40 -26.70 -19.62
N LYS A 493 1.34 -27.44 -19.29
CA LYS A 493 1.41 -28.87 -19.04
C LYS A 493 0.53 -29.60 -20.06
N LYS A 494 1.05 -30.68 -20.65
CA LYS A 494 0.36 -31.51 -21.64
C LYS A 494 0.65 -32.97 -21.36
N GLY A 495 -0.26 -33.64 -20.64
CA GLY A 495 0.02 -34.98 -20.12
C GLY A 495 1.28 -34.94 -19.24
N ASP A 496 2.24 -35.82 -19.50
CA ASP A 496 3.50 -35.88 -18.73
C ASP A 496 4.58 -34.88 -19.20
N ALA A 497 4.33 -34.13 -20.27
CA ALA A 497 5.26 -33.13 -20.78
C ALA A 497 4.95 -31.73 -20.22
N PHE A 498 6.00 -30.95 -20.06
CA PHE A 498 5.93 -29.53 -19.75
C PHE A 498 6.44 -28.72 -20.93
N GLU A 499 5.84 -27.57 -21.18
CA GLU A 499 6.31 -26.59 -22.14
C GLU A 499 6.58 -25.29 -21.38
N VAL A 500 7.78 -24.74 -21.53
CA VAL A 500 8.16 -23.43 -20.99
C VAL A 500 8.52 -22.49 -22.13
N LEU A 501 8.28 -21.20 -21.95
CA LEU A 501 8.80 -20.19 -22.87
C LEU A 501 10.19 -19.77 -22.35
N ASP A 502 11.21 -19.92 -23.19
CA ASP A 502 12.56 -19.40 -22.96
C ASP A 502 12.85 -18.32 -24.01
N ALA A 503 12.88 -17.07 -23.56
CA ALA A 503 12.80 -15.87 -24.42
C ALA A 503 11.55 -15.89 -25.33
N ASN A 504 11.71 -16.21 -26.63
CA ASN A 504 10.62 -16.29 -27.62
C ASN A 504 10.51 -17.70 -28.24
N ARG A 505 10.94 -18.72 -27.50
CA ARG A 505 10.95 -20.12 -27.95
C ARG A 505 10.22 -20.97 -26.93
N ILE A 506 9.38 -21.89 -27.40
CA ILE A 506 8.72 -22.89 -26.55
C ILE A 506 9.61 -24.12 -26.50
N ILE A 507 10.06 -24.46 -25.30
CA ILE A 507 10.89 -25.62 -25.00
C ILE A 507 10.00 -26.70 -24.39
N THR A 508 9.98 -27.87 -25.00
CA THR A 508 9.30 -29.07 -24.48
C THR A 508 10.25 -29.84 -23.59
N LEU A 509 9.78 -30.19 -22.40
CA LEU A 509 10.52 -30.82 -21.32
C LEU A 509 9.80 -32.10 -20.88
N THR A 510 10.54 -33.19 -20.81
CA THR A 510 10.05 -34.51 -20.37
C THR A 510 11.03 -35.12 -19.38
N LYS A 511 10.56 -36.04 -18.52
CA LYS A 511 11.43 -36.76 -17.58
C LYS A 511 12.47 -37.62 -18.29
#